data_AF-A0A6J6RNW5-F1
#
_entry.id   AF-A0A6J6RNW5-F1
#
_cell.length_a   1.000
_cell.length_b   1.000
_cell.length_c   1.000
_cell.angle_alpha   90.00
_cell.angle_beta   90.00
_cell.angle_gamma   90.00
#
_symmetry.space_group_name_H-M   'P 1'
#
loop_
_entity.id
_entity.type
_entity.pdbx_description
1 polymer ?
#
loop_
_entity_poly.entity_id
_entity_poly.type
_entity_poly.pdbx_seq_one_letter_code
_entity_poly.pdbx_strand_id
1 'polypeptide(L)'
;MRKFTERQLPEGVSFDEHFQPSYNPWDQRLCVVPNSDLFRALRAGTVSVVTDTIDTFTPTGIRLSSGRELEADIIVTATGLKLLAFGGIELSLDGVKAEASKSMSYKGLMLSGIPNFAYTIGYTNASWTLKADLVGEYVNRLLSYMDAHGLSAVVPVRDDSVAERPFMDLASGYIQRALDDLPKQGDRAPWMLAQNYLSDIRTIRKDRIDDDVLAFS
;
A
#
# COMPACT_ATOMS: atom_id res chain seq x y z
N MET A 1 -8.51 -22.11 0.61
CA MET A 1 -7.52 -21.81 -0.45
C MET A 1 -6.71 -23.05 -0.81
N ARG A 2 -6.01 -23.72 0.12
CA ARG A 2 -5.25 -24.97 -0.13
C ARG A 2 -5.93 -25.98 -1.06
N LYS A 3 -7.13 -26.48 -0.68
CA LYS A 3 -7.89 -27.45 -1.49
C LYS A 3 -8.18 -27.00 -2.93
N PHE A 4 -8.34 -25.70 -3.18
CA PHE A 4 -8.56 -25.19 -4.54
C PHE A 4 -7.27 -25.20 -5.35
N THR A 5 -6.14 -24.85 -4.74
CA THR A 5 -4.83 -24.90 -5.37
C THR A 5 -4.40 -26.35 -5.64
N GLU A 6 -4.51 -27.25 -4.67
CA GLU A 6 -4.13 -28.67 -4.83
C GLU A 6 -4.82 -29.34 -6.01
N ARG A 7 -6.11 -29.07 -6.22
CA ARG A 7 -6.88 -29.59 -7.37
C ARG A 7 -6.37 -29.12 -8.73
N GLN A 8 -5.58 -28.06 -8.75
CA GLN A 8 -5.02 -27.48 -9.96
C GLN A 8 -3.59 -27.99 -10.24
N LEU A 9 -2.93 -28.63 -9.28
CA LEU A 9 -1.55 -29.08 -9.44
C LEU A 9 -1.48 -30.42 -10.18
N PRO A 10 -0.50 -30.62 -11.08
CA PRO A 10 -0.21 -31.94 -11.64
C PRO A 10 0.40 -32.88 -10.60
N GLU A 11 0.41 -34.17 -10.92
CA GLU A 11 1.12 -35.18 -10.13
C GLU A 11 2.62 -34.83 -10.04
N GLY A 12 3.18 -34.91 -8.83
CA GLY A 12 4.59 -34.59 -8.57
C GLY A 12 4.89 -33.14 -8.16
N VAL A 13 3.94 -32.21 -8.21
CA VAL A 13 4.13 -30.83 -7.72
C VAL A 13 3.52 -30.68 -6.31
N SER A 14 4.37 -30.48 -5.31
CA SER A 14 3.95 -30.37 -3.91
C SER A 14 3.35 -29.00 -3.60
N PHE A 15 2.14 -28.97 -3.03
CA PHE A 15 1.55 -27.74 -2.48
C PHE A 15 2.39 -27.20 -1.32
N ASP A 16 2.79 -28.08 -0.40
CA ASP A 16 3.47 -27.68 0.83
C ASP A 16 4.87 -27.10 0.54
N GLU A 17 5.52 -27.53 -0.54
CA GLU A 17 6.83 -27.01 -0.96
C GLU A 17 6.73 -25.67 -1.72
N HIS A 18 5.78 -25.55 -2.65
CA HIS A 18 5.78 -24.44 -3.62
C HIS A 18 4.68 -23.38 -3.39
N PHE A 19 3.63 -23.72 -2.65
CA PHE A 19 2.42 -22.89 -2.58
C PHE A 19 1.91 -22.64 -1.16
N GLN A 20 2.56 -23.21 -0.13
CA GLN A 20 2.28 -22.88 1.27
C GLN A 20 3.07 -21.64 1.69
N PRO A 21 2.41 -20.48 1.92
CA PRO A 21 3.09 -19.31 2.44
C PRO A 21 3.48 -19.51 3.92
N SER A 22 4.52 -18.80 4.35
CA SER A 22 4.96 -18.73 5.76
C SER A 22 4.13 -17.76 6.62
N TYR A 23 3.07 -17.17 6.05
CA TYR A 23 2.21 -16.16 6.68
C TYR A 23 0.73 -16.52 6.49
N ASN A 24 -0.16 -15.93 7.30
CA ASN A 24 -1.58 -16.21 7.24
C ASN A 24 -2.25 -15.48 6.06
N PRO A 25 -3.41 -15.98 5.58
CA PRO A 25 -4.24 -15.25 4.63
C PRO A 25 -4.48 -13.81 5.09
N TRP A 26 -4.26 -12.85 4.19
CA TRP A 26 -4.45 -11.40 4.40
C TRP A 26 -3.40 -10.69 5.27
N ASP A 27 -2.39 -11.39 5.81
CA ASP A 27 -1.17 -10.74 6.35
C ASP A 27 -0.40 -10.00 5.24
N GLN A 28 -0.60 -10.46 3.99
CA GLN A 28 -0.17 -9.82 2.76
C GLN A 28 -1.32 -9.81 1.74
N ARG A 29 -1.22 -8.95 0.71
CA ARG A 29 -2.20 -8.91 -0.38
C ARG A 29 -2.24 -10.25 -1.11
N LEU A 30 -3.44 -10.77 -1.33
CA LEU A 30 -3.64 -12.04 -2.02
C LEU A 30 -3.41 -11.87 -3.52
N CYS A 31 -2.47 -12.64 -4.06
CA CYS A 31 -2.30 -12.78 -5.52
C CYS A 31 -3.32 -13.79 -6.06
N VAL A 32 -3.94 -13.44 -7.18
CA VAL A 32 -4.87 -14.32 -7.90
C VAL A 32 -4.23 -14.69 -9.23
N VAL A 33 -4.45 -15.92 -9.68
CA VAL A 33 -4.05 -16.41 -11.02
C VAL A 33 -5.32 -16.43 -11.88
N PRO A 34 -5.60 -15.38 -12.67
CA PRO A 34 -6.77 -15.35 -13.54
C PRO A 34 -6.71 -16.51 -14.54
N ASN A 35 -7.86 -17.12 -14.84
CA ASN A 35 -7.97 -18.23 -15.81
C ASN A 35 -7.13 -19.48 -15.49
N SER A 36 -6.48 -19.54 -14.32
CA SER A 36 -5.58 -20.60 -13.90
C SER A 36 -4.49 -20.91 -14.94
N ASP A 37 -3.98 -19.89 -15.62
CA ASP A 37 -2.98 -20.04 -16.70
C ASP A 37 -1.65 -20.64 -16.22
N LEU A 38 -1.12 -20.19 -15.08
CA LEU A 38 0.04 -20.81 -14.41
C LEU A 38 -0.19 -22.30 -14.16
N PHE A 39 -1.32 -22.65 -13.55
CA PHE A 39 -1.63 -24.04 -13.25
C PHE A 39 -1.87 -24.90 -14.51
N ARG A 40 -2.42 -24.31 -15.56
CA ARG A 40 -2.58 -24.96 -16.87
C ARG A 40 -1.22 -25.26 -17.50
N ALA A 41 -0.29 -24.33 -17.43
CA ALA A 41 1.08 -24.51 -17.93
C ALA A 41 1.85 -25.57 -17.12
N LEU A 42 1.68 -25.59 -15.79
CA LEU A 42 2.24 -26.65 -14.93
C LEU A 42 1.71 -28.04 -15.34
N ARG A 43 0.39 -28.18 -15.53
CA ARG A 43 -0.20 -29.45 -15.98
C ARG A 43 0.20 -29.85 -17.39
N ALA A 44 0.51 -28.89 -18.26
CA ALA A 44 1.03 -29.16 -19.60
C ALA A 44 2.51 -29.55 -19.60
N GLY A 45 3.22 -29.41 -18.46
CA GLY A 45 4.65 -29.71 -18.35
C GLY A 45 5.57 -28.68 -19.03
N THR A 46 5.03 -27.52 -19.44
CA THR A 46 5.81 -26.46 -20.11
C THR A 46 6.43 -25.46 -19.11
N VAL A 47 6.07 -25.57 -17.84
CA VAL A 47 6.58 -24.74 -16.74
C VAL A 47 6.89 -25.66 -15.56
N SER A 48 7.94 -25.33 -14.82
CA SER A 48 8.27 -25.91 -13.52
C SER A 48 8.35 -24.81 -12.46
N VAL A 49 8.18 -25.18 -11.19
CA VAL A 49 8.39 -24.29 -10.04
C VAL A 49 9.57 -24.84 -9.24
N VAL A 50 10.41 -23.95 -8.75
CA VAL A 50 11.52 -24.28 -7.86
C VAL A 50 11.44 -23.36 -6.65
N THR A 51 11.34 -23.94 -5.44
CA THR A 51 11.45 -23.20 -4.18
C THR A 51 12.85 -23.39 -3.62
N ASP A 52 13.68 -22.36 -3.67
CA ASP A 52 15.03 -22.36 -3.10
C ASP A 52 15.52 -20.91 -2.94
N THR A 53 16.71 -20.73 -2.37
CA THR A 53 17.40 -19.45 -2.29
C THR A 53 18.38 -19.31 -3.45
N ILE A 54 18.36 -18.16 -4.13
CA ILE A 54 19.34 -17.84 -5.16
C ILE A 54 20.66 -17.49 -4.46
N ASP A 55 21.73 -18.22 -4.80
CA ASP A 55 23.09 -17.92 -4.34
C ASP A 55 23.74 -16.87 -5.25
N THR A 56 23.79 -17.14 -6.56
CA THR A 56 24.38 -16.21 -7.53
C THR A 56 23.92 -16.46 -8.96
N PHE A 57 24.08 -15.45 -9.81
CA PHE A 57 23.98 -15.60 -11.26
C PHE A 57 25.27 -16.22 -11.80
N THR A 58 25.14 -17.09 -12.79
CA THR A 58 26.26 -17.70 -13.51
C THR A 58 26.22 -17.26 -14.97
N PRO A 59 27.30 -17.44 -15.74
CA PRO A 59 27.28 -17.17 -17.19
C PRO A 59 26.20 -17.96 -17.96
N THR A 60 25.68 -19.05 -17.38
CA THR A 60 24.74 -19.98 -17.99
C THR A 60 23.36 -19.99 -17.32
N GLY A 61 23.15 -19.24 -16.24
CA GLY A 61 21.87 -19.24 -15.53
C GLY A 61 21.96 -18.80 -14.07
N ILE A 62 21.35 -19.57 -13.16
CA ILE A 62 21.23 -19.26 -11.74
C ILE A 62 21.69 -20.45 -10.90
N ARG A 63 22.60 -20.22 -9.96
CA ARG A 63 22.96 -21.19 -8.92
C ARG A 63 22.13 -20.95 -7.67
N LEU A 64 21.57 -22.03 -7.14
CA LEU A 64 20.81 -22.03 -5.90
C LEU A 64 21.71 -22.40 -4.71
N SER A 65 21.32 -22.03 -3.50
CA SER A 65 22.07 -22.38 -2.27
C SER A 65 22.14 -23.89 -2.02
N SER A 66 21.23 -24.69 -2.61
CA SER A 66 21.33 -26.16 -2.65
C SER A 66 22.47 -26.69 -3.52
N GLY A 67 23.14 -25.83 -4.29
CA GLY A 67 24.16 -26.20 -5.28
C GLY A 67 23.58 -26.58 -6.65
N ARG A 68 22.25 -26.68 -6.79
CA ARG A 68 21.58 -26.89 -8.08
C ARG A 68 21.78 -25.68 -8.99
N GLU A 69 22.07 -25.92 -10.26
CA GLU A 69 22.13 -24.88 -11.28
C GLU A 69 20.88 -24.96 -12.16
N LEU A 70 20.25 -23.81 -12.39
CA LEU A 70 19.13 -23.62 -13.31
C LEU A 70 19.67 -22.91 -14.54
N GLU A 71 19.87 -23.66 -15.63
CA GLU A 71 20.29 -23.09 -16.91
C GLU A 71 19.18 -22.21 -17.49
N ALA A 72 19.55 -21.04 -18.03
CA ALA A 72 18.62 -20.12 -18.64
C ALA A 72 19.31 -19.24 -19.68
N ASP A 73 18.71 -19.13 -20.87
CA ASP A 73 19.13 -18.16 -21.88
C ASP A 73 18.68 -16.74 -21.55
N ILE A 74 17.53 -16.61 -20.87
CA ILE A 74 16.90 -15.34 -20.49
C ILE A 74 16.41 -15.42 -19.05
N ILE A 75 16.74 -14.40 -18.27
CA ILE A 75 16.26 -14.26 -16.88
C ILE A 75 15.41 -12.99 -16.78
N VAL A 76 14.19 -13.15 -16.28
CA VAL A 76 13.24 -12.05 -16.06
C VAL A 76 13.07 -11.81 -14.56
N THR A 77 13.36 -10.59 -14.09
CA THR A 77 13.31 -10.22 -12.68
C THR A 77 11.94 -9.65 -12.27
N ALA A 78 11.04 -10.51 -11.81
CA ALA A 78 9.73 -10.11 -11.28
C ALA A 78 9.76 -9.80 -9.77
N THR A 79 10.66 -8.90 -9.32
CA THR A 79 11.05 -8.70 -7.90
C THR A 79 10.13 -7.77 -7.07
N GLY A 80 8.96 -7.41 -7.59
CA GLY A 80 7.94 -6.66 -6.85
C GLY A 80 8.14 -5.14 -6.88
N LEU A 81 7.86 -4.47 -5.75
CA LEU A 81 7.69 -3.02 -5.67
C LEU A 81 8.56 -2.37 -4.58
N LYS A 82 8.94 -1.11 -4.81
CA LYS A 82 9.40 -0.17 -3.77
C LYS A 82 8.33 0.90 -3.61
N LEU A 83 7.84 1.11 -2.39
CA LEU A 83 6.88 2.18 -2.14
C LEU A 83 7.57 3.53 -2.21
N LEU A 84 6.86 4.49 -2.79
CA LEU A 84 7.24 5.89 -2.82
C LEU A 84 6.11 6.66 -2.16
N ALA A 85 6.41 7.35 -1.05
CA ALA A 85 5.46 8.27 -0.45
C ALA A 85 5.04 9.29 -1.51
N PHE A 86 3.73 9.39 -1.74
CA PHE A 86 3.11 10.34 -2.69
C PHE A 86 3.69 10.29 -4.11
N GLY A 87 4.14 9.12 -4.57
CA GLY A 87 4.72 8.97 -5.91
C GLY A 87 6.15 9.54 -6.04
N GLY A 88 6.81 9.86 -4.92
CA GLY A 88 8.20 10.31 -4.91
C GLY A 88 8.40 11.82 -5.04
N ILE A 89 7.33 12.61 -4.90
CA ILE A 89 7.45 14.07 -4.84
C ILE A 89 8.22 14.49 -3.59
N GLU A 90 8.98 15.58 -3.71
CA GLU A 90 9.59 16.24 -2.55
C GLU A 90 8.64 17.30 -2.01
N LEU A 91 8.40 17.27 -0.69
CA LEU A 91 7.62 18.29 0.00
C LEU A 91 8.57 19.37 0.54
N SER A 92 8.16 20.62 0.43
CA SER A 92 8.83 21.74 1.08
C SER A 92 7.83 22.75 1.64
N LEU A 93 8.21 23.37 2.75
CA LEU A 93 7.48 24.46 3.40
C LEU A 93 8.44 25.64 3.50
N ASP A 94 8.09 26.77 2.89
CA ASP A 94 8.92 27.98 2.86
C ASP A 94 10.38 27.74 2.41
N GLY A 95 10.55 26.84 1.43
CA GLY A 95 11.86 26.46 0.88
C GLY A 95 12.65 25.45 1.74
N VAL A 96 12.13 25.04 2.90
CA VAL A 96 12.72 24.01 3.75
C VAL A 96 12.06 22.66 3.44
N LYS A 97 12.87 21.62 3.23
CA LYS A 97 12.38 20.27 3.00
C LYS A 97 11.49 19.80 4.16
N ALA A 98 10.28 19.34 3.83
CA ALA A 98 9.34 18.75 4.77
C ALA A 98 9.37 17.22 4.65
N GLU A 99 9.39 16.54 5.79
CA GLU A 99 9.42 15.08 5.85
C GLU A 99 8.03 14.55 6.17
N ALA A 100 7.46 13.78 5.24
CA ALA A 100 6.15 13.15 5.41
C ALA A 100 6.07 12.30 6.67
N SER A 101 7.17 11.61 7.02
CA SER A 101 7.29 10.74 8.19
C SER A 101 7.15 11.45 9.53
N LYS A 102 7.32 12.77 9.55
CA LYS A 102 7.10 13.64 10.73
C LYS A 102 5.66 14.16 10.81
N SER A 103 4.86 13.97 9.77
CA SER A 103 3.45 14.34 9.74
C SER A 103 2.55 13.16 10.11
N MET A 104 1.32 13.47 10.52
CA MET A 104 0.24 12.52 10.74
C MET A 104 -0.84 12.68 9.67
N SER A 105 -1.40 11.57 9.21
CA SER A 105 -2.47 11.58 8.22
C SER A 105 -3.80 12.05 8.81
N TYR A 106 -4.37 13.10 8.24
CA TYR A 106 -5.73 13.55 8.53
C TYR A 106 -6.70 12.94 7.51
N LYS A 107 -7.72 12.22 8.02
CA LYS A 107 -8.75 11.50 7.25
C LYS A 107 -8.22 10.55 6.17
N GLY A 108 -6.93 10.21 6.20
CA GLY A 108 -6.30 9.45 5.12
C GLY A 108 -6.11 10.23 3.82
N LEU A 109 -6.13 11.57 3.85
CA LEU A 109 -6.14 12.39 2.63
C LEU A 109 -5.36 13.72 2.70
N MET A 110 -4.96 14.19 3.87
CA MET A 110 -4.08 15.35 4.07
C MET A 110 -3.04 15.04 5.13
N LEU A 111 -2.03 15.90 5.28
CA LEU A 111 -0.96 15.76 6.27
C LEU A 111 -0.99 16.88 7.30
N SER A 112 -0.82 16.55 8.58
CA SER A 112 -0.65 17.55 9.62
C SER A 112 0.58 18.43 9.35
N GLY A 113 0.43 19.74 9.54
CA GLY A 113 1.51 20.70 9.38
C GLY A 113 1.96 20.96 7.94
N ILE A 114 1.30 20.36 6.93
CA ILE A 114 1.56 20.61 5.51
C ILE A 114 0.34 21.28 4.89
N PRO A 115 0.38 22.61 4.67
CA PRO A 115 -0.76 23.35 4.14
C PRO A 115 -1.09 22.93 2.70
N ASN A 116 -2.38 22.97 2.36
CA ASN A 116 -2.91 22.79 0.99
C ASN A 116 -2.45 21.50 0.29
N PHE A 117 -2.02 20.49 1.04
CA PHE A 117 -1.55 19.22 0.49
C PHE A 117 -2.57 18.11 0.72
N ALA A 118 -3.05 17.52 -0.37
CA ALA A 118 -3.93 16.37 -0.35
C ALA A 118 -3.36 15.22 -1.20
N TYR A 119 -3.67 13.99 -0.80
CA TYR A 119 -3.24 12.78 -1.48
C TYR A 119 -4.30 11.68 -1.40
N THR A 120 -4.14 10.64 -2.22
CA THR A 120 -5.03 9.47 -2.20
C THR A 120 -4.26 8.24 -1.75
N ILE A 121 -4.82 7.51 -0.77
CA ILE A 121 -4.38 6.16 -0.42
C ILE A 121 -5.56 5.19 -0.44
N GLY A 122 -5.40 4.09 -1.17
CA GLY A 122 -6.45 3.07 -1.29
C GLY A 122 -6.63 2.21 -0.03
N TYR A 123 -7.60 1.32 -0.13
CA TYR A 123 -7.84 0.29 0.88
C TYR A 123 -6.90 -0.91 0.69
N THR A 124 -6.65 -1.66 1.76
CA THR A 124 -5.93 -2.94 1.67
C THR A 124 -6.76 -3.98 0.93
N ASN A 125 -8.06 -4.05 1.22
CA ASN A 125 -8.96 -5.14 0.80
C ASN A 125 -10.08 -4.69 -0.15
N ALA A 126 -10.03 -3.46 -0.65
CA ALA A 126 -11.00 -2.92 -1.60
C ALA A 126 -10.32 -2.08 -2.68
N SER A 127 -11.06 -1.75 -3.75
CA SER A 127 -10.51 -0.94 -4.83
C SER A 127 -10.05 0.42 -4.31
N TRP A 128 -8.86 0.84 -4.73
CA TRP A 128 -8.32 2.16 -4.42
C TRP A 128 -9.15 3.29 -5.04
N THR A 129 -9.84 3.03 -6.16
CA THR A 129 -10.70 4.01 -6.85
C THR A 129 -11.84 4.50 -5.95
N LEU A 130 -12.35 3.65 -5.05
CA LEU A 130 -13.37 4.04 -4.09
C LEU A 130 -12.90 5.16 -3.15
N LYS A 131 -11.63 5.11 -2.70
CA LYS A 131 -11.07 6.20 -1.90
C LYS A 131 -10.75 7.41 -2.77
N ALA A 132 -10.25 7.20 -3.99
CA ALA A 132 -9.94 8.29 -4.92
C ALA A 132 -11.15 9.20 -5.17
N ASP A 133 -12.33 8.62 -5.39
CA ASP A 133 -13.58 9.38 -5.57
C ASP A 133 -13.93 10.19 -4.32
N LEU A 134 -13.82 9.59 -3.12
CA LEU A 134 -14.09 10.28 -1.86
C LEU A 134 -13.11 11.45 -1.63
N VAL A 135 -11.83 11.25 -1.92
CA VAL A 135 -10.81 12.30 -1.81
C VAL A 135 -11.10 13.43 -2.78
N GLY A 136 -11.41 13.12 -4.04
CA GLY A 136 -11.75 14.12 -5.06
C GLY A 136 -12.97 14.96 -4.65
N GLU A 137 -14.04 14.32 -4.17
CA GLU A 137 -15.22 15.03 -3.66
C GLU A 137 -14.89 15.91 -2.45
N TYR A 138 -14.09 15.43 -1.51
CA TYR A 138 -13.70 16.19 -0.33
C TYR A 138 -12.88 17.43 -0.71
N VAL A 139 -11.87 17.27 -1.59
CA VAL A 139 -11.04 18.37 -2.07
C VAL A 139 -11.90 19.43 -2.77
N ASN A 140 -12.86 19.03 -3.61
CA ASN A 140 -13.77 19.98 -4.26
C ASN A 140 -14.62 20.76 -3.24
N ARG A 141 -15.14 20.08 -2.21
CA ARG A 141 -15.90 20.74 -1.13
C ARG A 141 -15.02 21.68 -0.31
N LEU A 142 -13.79 21.28 -0.02
CA LEU A 142 -12.80 22.06 0.70
C LEU A 142 -12.44 23.34 -0.06
N LEU A 143 -12.12 23.22 -1.35
CA LEU A 143 -11.81 24.37 -2.21
C LEU A 143 -13.02 25.31 -2.32
N SER A 144 -14.23 24.78 -2.51
CA SER A 144 -15.46 25.60 -2.54
C SER A 144 -15.69 26.36 -1.22
N TYR A 145 -15.38 25.72 -0.09
CA TYR A 145 -15.46 26.35 1.22
C TYR A 145 -14.43 27.48 1.35
N MET A 146 -13.19 27.23 0.95
CA MET A 146 -12.12 28.24 0.99
C MET A 146 -12.45 29.45 0.11
N ASP A 147 -12.89 29.22 -1.13
CA ASP A 147 -13.31 30.27 -2.07
C ASP A 147 -14.45 31.13 -1.50
N ALA A 148 -15.47 30.49 -0.91
CA ALA A 148 -16.61 31.19 -0.33
C ALA A 148 -16.27 32.07 0.88
N HIS A 149 -15.17 31.79 1.57
CA HIS A 149 -14.71 32.52 2.76
C HIS A 149 -13.47 33.37 2.51
N GLY A 150 -12.94 33.40 1.28
CA GLY A 150 -11.73 34.15 0.92
C GLY A 150 -10.46 33.62 1.59
N LEU A 151 -10.39 32.31 1.86
CA LEU A 151 -9.28 31.64 2.54
C LEU A 151 -8.25 31.15 1.51
N SER A 152 -6.96 31.23 1.84
CA SER A 152 -5.87 30.86 0.92
C SER A 152 -5.09 29.64 1.39
N ALA A 153 -5.13 29.31 2.68
CA ALA A 153 -4.50 28.13 3.22
C ALA A 153 -5.41 27.35 4.16
N VAL A 154 -5.23 26.03 4.13
CA VAL A 154 -5.80 25.09 5.09
C VAL A 154 -4.73 24.09 5.52
N VAL A 155 -4.62 23.85 6.82
CA VAL A 155 -3.69 22.88 7.39
C VAL A 155 -4.36 22.10 8.52
N PRO A 156 -4.31 20.76 8.50
CA PRO A 156 -4.70 19.97 9.67
C PRO A 156 -3.71 20.20 10.82
N VAL A 157 -4.21 20.57 11.99
CA VAL A 157 -3.40 20.78 13.19
C VAL A 157 -3.70 19.66 14.18
N ARG A 158 -2.68 18.87 14.52
CA ARG A 158 -2.84 17.77 15.48
C ARG A 158 -2.82 18.29 16.91
N ASP A 159 -3.63 17.66 17.76
CA ASP A 159 -3.51 17.76 19.21
C ASP A 159 -2.46 16.74 19.71
N ASP A 160 -1.61 17.15 20.63
CA ASP A 160 -0.51 16.31 21.16
C ASP A 160 -0.99 15.08 21.95
N SER A 161 -2.26 15.03 22.35
CA SER A 161 -2.86 13.87 23.02
C SER A 161 -3.15 12.69 22.08
N VAL A 162 -3.02 12.86 20.76
CA VAL A 162 -3.23 11.79 19.76
C VAL A 162 -1.98 10.94 19.66
N ALA A 163 -2.08 9.67 20.07
CA ALA A 163 -0.93 8.77 20.05
C ALA A 163 -0.58 8.34 18.62
N GLU A 164 0.71 8.25 18.32
CA GLU A 164 1.21 7.83 17.01
C GLU A 164 1.13 6.30 16.82
N ARG A 165 0.79 5.89 15.60
CA ARG A 165 0.79 4.51 15.13
C ARG A 165 1.42 4.42 13.73
N PRO A 166 1.97 3.26 13.34
CA PRO A 166 2.45 3.04 11.98
C PRO A 166 1.35 3.29 10.94
N PHE A 167 1.68 3.88 9.79
CA PHE A 167 0.69 4.28 8.78
C PHE A 167 -0.24 3.16 8.30
N MET A 168 0.34 1.97 8.14
CA MET A 168 -0.32 0.76 7.70
C MET A 168 0.19 -0.41 8.54
N ASP A 169 -0.69 -1.34 8.87
CA ASP A 169 -0.39 -2.52 9.66
C ASP A 169 -0.38 -3.77 8.77
N LEU A 170 0.67 -3.90 7.94
CA LEU A 170 0.84 -5.04 7.04
C LEU A 170 2.27 -5.60 7.14
N ALA A 171 2.39 -6.92 7.22
CA ALA A 171 3.66 -7.63 7.38
C ALA A 171 4.47 -7.76 6.07
N SER A 172 3.97 -7.22 4.96
CA SER A 172 4.63 -7.33 3.65
C SER A 172 5.99 -6.61 3.64
N GLY A 173 7.05 -7.29 3.21
CA GLY A 173 8.41 -6.74 3.27
C GLY A 173 8.61 -5.41 2.54
N TYR A 174 7.89 -5.16 1.44
CA TYR A 174 7.96 -3.88 0.71
C TYR A 174 7.33 -2.71 1.49
N ILE A 175 6.35 -2.98 2.36
CA ILE A 175 5.76 -2.00 3.26
C ILE A 175 6.73 -1.72 4.39
N GLN A 176 7.22 -2.77 5.04
CA GLN A 176 8.17 -2.68 6.16
C GLN A 176 9.41 -1.84 5.81
N ARG A 177 9.95 -2.00 4.60
CA ARG A 177 11.09 -1.20 4.10
C ARG A 177 10.81 0.29 3.88
N ALA A 178 9.54 0.70 3.82
CA ALA A 178 9.12 2.07 3.55
C ALA A 178 8.36 2.71 4.72
N LEU A 179 8.11 1.98 5.82
CA LEU A 179 7.33 2.49 6.95
C LEU A 179 7.93 3.75 7.57
N ASP A 180 9.26 3.86 7.57
CA ASP A 180 9.98 5.01 8.13
C ASP A 180 9.85 6.27 7.26
N ASP A 181 9.53 6.12 5.98
CA ASP A 181 9.34 7.23 5.02
C ASP A 181 7.88 7.68 4.92
N LEU A 182 6.94 6.89 5.45
CA LEU A 182 5.50 7.15 5.39
C LEU A 182 5.02 7.99 6.58
N PRO A 183 3.96 8.81 6.40
CA PRO A 183 3.37 9.57 7.49
C PRO A 183 2.81 8.67 8.59
N LYS A 184 2.72 9.16 9.82
CA LYS A 184 2.08 8.39 10.91
C LYS A 184 0.56 8.41 10.77
N GLN A 185 -0.11 7.48 11.44
CA GLN A 185 -1.54 7.60 11.74
C GLN A 185 -1.74 7.77 13.25
N GLY A 186 -2.92 8.23 13.65
CA GLY A 186 -3.30 8.37 15.05
C GLY A 186 -4.03 7.14 15.62
N ASP A 187 -4.23 7.16 16.94
CA ASP A 187 -5.01 6.17 17.69
C ASP A 187 -6.53 6.42 17.69
N ARG A 188 -6.99 7.54 17.11
CA ARG A 188 -8.40 7.96 17.04
C ARG A 188 -8.70 8.77 15.78
N ALA A 189 -9.98 8.88 15.42
CA ALA A 189 -10.43 9.77 14.35
C ALA A 189 -10.19 11.25 14.73
N PRO A 190 -9.96 12.16 13.77
CA PRO A 190 -9.85 11.93 12.32
C PRO A 190 -8.46 11.48 11.85
N TRP A 191 -7.54 11.18 12.77
CA TRP A 191 -6.14 10.86 12.48
C TRP A 191 -5.86 9.38 12.15
N MET A 192 -6.85 8.52 12.37
CA MET A 192 -6.76 7.08 12.09
C MET A 192 -7.15 6.78 10.64
N LEU A 193 -6.35 5.96 9.94
CA LEU A 193 -6.65 5.54 8.58
C LEU A 193 -7.71 4.43 8.59
N ALA A 194 -8.97 4.81 8.37
CA ALA A 194 -10.05 3.84 8.27
C ALA A 194 -9.90 2.96 7.02
N GLN A 195 -9.79 1.64 7.21
CA GLN A 195 -9.80 0.64 6.14
C GLN A 195 -11.22 0.20 5.77
N ASN A 196 -12.19 1.12 5.85
CA ASN A 196 -13.61 0.84 5.64
C ASN A 196 -14.30 1.95 4.83
N TYR A 197 -14.77 1.59 3.64
CA TYR A 197 -15.41 2.52 2.71
C TYR A 197 -16.68 3.19 3.27
N LEU A 198 -17.52 2.45 4.00
CA LEU A 198 -18.75 3.00 4.56
C LEU A 198 -18.48 4.02 5.66
N SER A 199 -17.46 3.75 6.49
CA SER A 199 -16.96 4.70 7.48
C SER A 199 -16.42 5.96 6.80
N ASP A 200 -15.62 5.80 5.75
CA ASP A 200 -15.06 6.92 5.00
C ASP A 200 -16.12 7.76 4.28
N ILE A 201 -17.22 7.16 3.79
CA ILE A 201 -18.35 7.95 3.26
C ILE A 201 -18.88 8.93 4.31
N ARG A 202 -18.94 8.53 5.59
CA ARG A 202 -19.36 9.44 6.65
C ARG A 202 -18.30 10.52 6.88
N THR A 203 -17.07 10.11 7.17
CA THR A 203 -15.99 11.00 7.62
C THR A 203 -15.45 11.93 6.54
N ILE A 204 -15.40 11.47 5.28
CA ILE A 204 -14.82 12.21 4.15
C ILE A 204 -15.94 12.90 3.36
N ARG A 205 -16.95 12.16 2.92
CA ARG A 205 -17.99 12.74 2.05
C ARG A 205 -19.03 13.59 2.78
N LYS A 206 -19.39 13.25 4.02
CA LYS A 206 -20.53 13.89 4.71
C LYS A 206 -20.15 14.86 5.83
N ASP A 207 -19.05 14.62 6.53
CA ASP A 207 -18.64 15.49 7.63
C ASP A 207 -18.32 16.91 7.15
N ARG A 208 -18.39 17.84 8.11
CA ARG A 208 -18.15 19.27 7.92
C ARG A 208 -16.70 19.50 7.47
N ILE A 209 -16.47 20.58 6.72
CA ILE A 209 -15.12 21.04 6.39
C ILE A 209 -14.48 21.69 7.62
N ASP A 210 -15.15 22.66 8.22
CA ASP A 210 -14.75 23.25 9.49
C ASP A 210 -15.12 22.32 10.66
N ASP A 211 -14.16 21.52 11.09
CA ASP A 211 -14.30 20.46 12.10
C ASP A 211 -13.37 20.64 13.31
N ASP A 212 -12.97 21.88 13.58
CA ASP A 212 -12.05 22.30 14.66
C ASP A 212 -10.61 21.75 14.55
N VAL A 213 -10.34 20.83 13.61
CA VAL A 213 -9.01 20.26 13.36
C VAL A 213 -8.29 20.98 12.22
N LEU A 214 -9.05 21.47 11.24
CA LEU A 214 -8.50 22.29 10.16
C LEU A 214 -8.34 23.73 10.61
N ALA A 215 -7.12 24.24 10.53
CA ALA A 215 -6.85 25.67 10.64
C ALA A 215 -6.87 26.30 9.24
N PHE A 216 -7.54 27.45 9.12
CA PHE A 216 -7.66 28.21 7.89
C PHE A 216 -7.07 29.61 8.03
N SER A 217 -6.51 30.16 6.95
CA SER A 217 -6.00 31.53 6.87
C SER A 217 -6.09 32.11 5.47
#